data_AF-A0A354JT71-F1
#
_entry.id   AF-A0A354JT71-F1
#
_cell.length_a   1.000
_cell.length_b   1.000
_cell.length_c   1.000
_cell.angle_alpha   90.00
_cell.angle_beta   90.00
_cell.angle_gamma   90.00
#
_symmetry.space_group_name_H-M   'P 1'
#
loop_
_entity.id
_entity.type
_entity.pdbx_description
1 polymer ?
#
loop_
_entity_poly.entity_id
_entity_poly.type
_entity_poly.pdbx_seq_one_letter_code
_entity_poly.pdbx_strand_id
1 'polypeptide(L)'
;MLITGNTSIAIAYNDSVKNISNSKPIEVDLLLVNRNCSKMVLNMVNAKKAIIDQSVSFTHANRLISTLSKNQIAIHNMRSSGYFKHSLLESTPKTFASQ
;
A
#
# COMPACT_ATOMS: atom_id res chain seq x y z
N MET A 1 -7.93 -7.97 -4.55
CA MET A 1 -7.62 -8.47 -3.20
C MET A 1 -6.93 -9.80 -3.36
N LEU A 2 -5.82 -10.01 -2.66
CA LEU A 2 -5.08 -11.26 -2.63
C LEU A 2 -5.18 -11.83 -1.22
N ILE A 3 -5.62 -13.08 -1.08
CA ILE A 3 -5.67 -13.78 0.20
C ILE A 3 -4.54 -14.80 0.19
N THR A 4 -3.65 -14.73 1.17
CA THR A 4 -2.56 -15.70 1.33
C THR A 4 -2.60 -16.26 2.75
N GLY A 5 -2.95 -17.55 2.88
CA GLY A 5 -3.29 -18.15 4.16
C GLY A 5 -4.41 -17.38 4.87
N ASN A 6 -4.14 -16.92 6.09
CA ASN A 6 -5.08 -16.14 6.91
C ASN A 6 -4.89 -14.62 6.77
N THR A 7 -4.05 -14.17 5.83
CA THR A 7 -3.75 -12.75 5.63
C THR A 7 -4.41 -12.23 4.37
N SER A 8 -5.20 -11.17 4.55
CA SER A 8 -5.86 -10.44 3.48
C SER A 8 -5.04 -9.22 3.07
N ILE A 9 -4.72 -9.13 1.78
CA ILE A 9 -3.90 -8.06 1.21
C ILE A 9 -4.68 -7.33 0.12
N ALA A 10 -4.86 -6.02 0.28
CA ALA A 10 -5.35 -5.13 -0.76
C ALA A 10 -4.18 -4.51 -1.53
N ILE A 11 -4.27 -4.51 -2.86
CA ILE A 11 -3.30 -3.88 -3.74
C ILE A 11 -4.08 -3.08 -4.78
N ALA A 12 -3.77 -1.79 -4.92
CA ALA A 12 -4.34 -0.96 -5.96
C ALA A 12 -3.68 -1.32 -7.30
N TYR A 13 -4.38 -2.05 -8.16
CA TYR A 13 -3.87 -2.37 -9.50
C TYR A 13 -4.14 -1.24 -10.50
N ASN A 14 -5.29 -0.57 -10.35
CA ASN A 14 -5.75 0.55 -11.17
C ASN A 14 -6.86 1.32 -10.40
N ASP A 15 -7.41 2.35 -11.02
CA ASP A 15 -8.48 3.17 -10.46
C ASP A 15 -9.90 2.56 -10.69
N SER A 16 -10.01 1.25 -10.95
CA SER A 16 -11.30 0.55 -11.16
C SER A 16 -12.21 0.57 -9.93
N VAL A 17 -11.69 1.03 -8.80
CA VAL A 17 -12.44 1.32 -7.57
C VAL A 17 -13.58 2.33 -7.82
N LYS A 18 -13.46 3.18 -8.86
CA LYS A 18 -14.55 4.06 -9.34
C LYS A 18 -15.84 3.32 -9.72
N ASN A 19 -15.74 2.05 -10.09
CA ASN A 19 -16.88 1.23 -10.51
C ASN A 19 -17.45 0.39 -9.36
N ILE A 20 -16.87 0.47 -8.17
CA ILE A 20 -17.32 -0.27 -7.00
C ILE A 20 -18.40 0.59 -6.32
N SER A 21 -19.65 0.15 -6.39
CA SER A 21 -20.81 0.79 -5.74
C SER A 21 -20.98 0.42 -4.27
N ASN A 22 -19.99 -0.27 -3.69
CA ASN A 22 -20.09 -0.83 -2.35
C ASN A 22 -20.06 0.29 -1.29
N SER A 23 -21.03 0.27 -0.37
CA SER A 23 -21.17 1.29 0.68
C SER A 23 -20.34 1.01 1.93
N LYS A 24 -19.81 -0.21 2.07
CA LYS A 24 -19.01 -0.63 3.23
C LYS A 24 -17.53 -0.79 2.86
N PRO A 25 -16.60 -0.26 3.68
CA PRO A 25 -15.18 -0.54 3.53
C PRO A 25 -14.88 -2.04 3.59
N ILE A 26 -13.90 -2.46 2.80
CA ILE A 26 -13.35 -3.81 2.79
C ILE A 26 -12.29 -3.90 3.88
N GLU A 27 -12.52 -4.74 4.87
CA GLU A 27 -11.57 -5.02 5.95
C GLU A 27 -10.42 -5.89 5.44
N VAL A 28 -9.17 -5.44 5.62
CA VAL A 28 -7.97 -6.18 5.26
C VAL A 28 -6.87 -6.07 6.32
N ASP A 29 -5.96 -7.03 6.35
CA ASP A 29 -4.80 -6.99 7.25
C ASP A 29 -3.73 -6.02 6.72
N LEU A 30 -3.52 -6.02 5.40
CA LEU A 30 -2.48 -5.25 4.74
C LEU A 30 -3.03 -4.49 3.54
N LEU A 31 -2.67 -3.21 3.42
CA LEU A 31 -2.87 -2.42 2.21
C LEU A 31 -1.51 -2.03 1.62
N LEU A 32 -1.25 -2.45 0.39
CA LEU A 32 -0.12 -1.97 -0.39
C LEU A 32 -0.50 -0.69 -1.13
N VAL A 33 0.05 0.43 -0.66
CA VAL A 33 -0.15 1.77 -1.20
C VAL A 33 0.92 2.05 -2.25
N ASN A 34 0.53 1.98 -3.51
CA ASN A 34 1.39 2.25 -4.67
C ASN A 34 0.91 3.48 -5.47
N ARG A 35 1.56 3.78 -6.60
CA ARG A 35 1.21 4.93 -7.47
C ARG A 35 -0.23 4.94 -7.97
N ASN A 36 -0.92 3.79 -7.96
CA ASN A 36 -2.30 3.64 -8.40
C ASN A 36 -3.30 3.77 -7.23
N CYS A 37 -2.82 3.93 -5.99
CA CYS A 37 -3.68 4.09 -4.82
C CYS A 37 -4.25 5.51 -4.77
N SER A 38 -5.51 5.66 -5.19
CA SER A 38 -6.25 6.92 -5.08
C SER A 38 -6.91 7.07 -3.70
N LYS A 39 -7.37 8.29 -3.39
CA LYS A 39 -8.14 8.55 -2.15
C LYS A 39 -9.39 7.66 -2.04
N MET A 40 -9.99 7.31 -3.18
CA MET A 40 -11.17 6.44 -3.21
C MET A 40 -10.83 5.03 -2.70
N VAL A 41 -9.67 4.49 -3.08
CA VAL A 41 -9.17 3.20 -2.56
C VAL A 41 -9.02 3.24 -1.05
N LEU A 42 -8.45 4.32 -0.50
CA LEU A 42 -8.27 4.47 0.96
C LEU A 42 -9.59 4.52 1.71
N ASN A 43 -10.63 5.07 1.11
CA ASN A 43 -11.96 5.15 1.74
C ASN A 43 -12.70 3.81 1.66
N MET A 44 -12.36 2.97 0.69
CA MET A 44 -13.01 1.67 0.47
C MET A 44 -12.28 0.50 1.11
N VAL A 45 -11.10 0.72 1.70
CA VAL A 45 -10.31 -0.32 2.35
C VAL A 45 -9.97 0.13 3.77
N ASN A 46 -10.44 -0.63 4.75
CA ASN A 46 -10.01 -0.46 6.14
C ASN A 46 -8.90 -1.49 6.42
N ALA A 47 -7.68 -1.00 6.63
CA ALA A 47 -6.50 -1.85 6.76
C ALA A 47 -5.89 -1.73 8.15
N LYS A 48 -5.44 -2.85 8.73
CA LYS A 48 -4.69 -2.83 10.00
C LYS A 48 -3.30 -2.21 9.83
N LYS A 49 -2.63 -2.50 8.72
CA LYS A 49 -1.36 -1.88 8.34
C LYS A 49 -1.33 -1.48 6.88
N ALA A 50 -0.64 -0.38 6.59
CA ALA A 50 -0.39 0.12 5.25
C ALA A 50 1.11 0.11 4.93
N ILE A 51 1.46 -0.41 3.76
CA ILE A 51 2.82 -0.42 3.24
C ILE A 51 2.87 0.56 2.07
N ILE A 52 3.59 1.67 2.24
CA ILE A 52 3.78 2.66 1.17
C ILE A 52 5.00 2.26 0.37
N ASP A 53 4.77 1.91 -0.89
CA ASP A 53 5.84 1.57 -1.80
C ASP A 53 6.56 2.80 -2.36
N GLN A 54 7.70 2.55 -2.96
CA GLN A 54 8.55 3.56 -3.58
C GLN A 54 7.99 4.19 -4.87
N SER A 55 6.97 3.60 -5.49
CA SER A 55 6.33 4.16 -6.68
C SER A 55 5.49 5.40 -6.37
N VAL A 56 5.07 5.59 -5.12
CA VAL A 56 4.38 6.79 -4.65
C VAL A 56 5.35 7.97 -4.57
N SER A 57 4.97 9.13 -5.10
CA SER A 57 5.78 10.35 -4.98
C SER A 57 5.86 10.82 -3.53
N PHE A 58 6.96 11.49 -3.14
CA PHE A 58 7.20 11.93 -1.77
C PHE A 58 6.06 12.80 -1.22
N THR A 59 5.62 13.80 -1.98
CA THR A 59 4.51 14.68 -1.61
C THR A 59 3.20 13.91 -1.41
N HIS A 60 2.93 12.91 -2.26
CA HIS A 60 1.73 12.10 -2.12
C HIS A 60 1.84 11.17 -0.91
N ALA A 61 2.98 10.52 -0.71
CA ALA A 61 3.23 9.66 0.45
C ALA A 61 3.02 10.41 1.77
N ASN A 62 3.51 11.64 1.92
CA ASN A 62 3.30 12.44 3.14
C ASN A 62 1.82 12.74 3.42
N ARG A 63 1.03 13.00 2.37
CA ARG A 63 -0.42 13.19 2.51
C ARG A 63 -1.11 11.89 2.96
N LEU A 64 -0.72 10.76 2.38
CA LEU A 64 -1.24 9.45 2.73
C LEU A 64 -0.90 9.09 4.17
N ILE A 65 0.34 9.33 4.60
CA ILE A 65 0.79 9.11 5.98
C ILE A 65 -0.10 9.88 6.95
N SER A 66 -0.37 11.16 6.68
CA SER A 66 -1.25 11.96 7.54
C SER A 66 -2.65 11.36 7.66
N THR A 67 -3.25 10.92 6.55
CA THR A 67 -4.58 10.28 6.56
C THR A 67 -4.58 8.94 7.30
N LEU A 68 -3.59 8.09 7.03
CA LEU A 68 -3.46 6.76 7.65
C LEU A 68 -3.25 6.88 9.17
N SER A 69 -2.41 7.82 9.62
CA SER A 69 -2.17 8.07 11.05
C SER A 69 -3.42 8.55 11.77
N LYS A 70 -4.25 9.40 11.13
CA LYS A 70 -5.53 9.84 11.72
C LYS A 70 -6.49 8.67 11.96
N ASN A 71 -6.43 7.66 11.10
CA ASN A 71 -7.25 6.45 11.20
C ASN A 71 -6.59 5.36 12.06
N GLN A 72 -5.51 5.66 12.78
CA GLN A 72 -4.75 4.72 13.62
C GLN A 72 -4.24 3.47 12.87
N ILE A 73 -3.99 3.60 11.56
CA ILE A 73 -3.43 2.53 10.73
C ILE A 73 -1.92 2.52 10.91
N ALA A 74 -1.31 1.37 11.19
CA ALA A 74 0.15 1.27 11.30
C ALA A 74 0.79 1.41 9.91
N ILE A 75 1.87 2.18 9.80
CA ILE A 75 2.45 2.56 8.50
C ILE A 75 3.87 2.02 8.40
N HIS A 76 4.17 1.33 7.30
CA HIS A 76 5.52 1.02 6.89
C HIS A 76 5.83 1.76 5.59
N ASN A 77 6.76 2.72 5.64
CA ASN A 77 7.20 3.46 4.47
C ASN A 77 8.50 2.87 3.94
N MET A 78 8.43 2.25 2.75
CA MET A 78 9.59 1.58 2.14
C MET A 78 10.67 2.57 1.67
N ARG A 79 10.33 3.85 1.48
CA ARG A 79 11.34 4.88 1.15
C ARG A 79 12.24 5.21 2.34
N SER A 80 11.70 5.21 3.55
CA SER A 80 12.45 5.55 4.78
C SER A 80 13.03 4.32 5.48
N SER A 81 12.56 3.12 5.15
CA SER A 81 12.94 1.89 5.85
C SER A 81 13.89 0.99 5.03
N GLY A 82 14.21 1.41 3.80
CA GLY A 82 14.86 0.55 2.81
C GLY A 82 13.92 -0.50 2.21
N TYR A 83 14.33 -1.11 1.09
CA TYR A 83 13.56 -2.14 0.39
C TYR A 83 14.45 -3.13 -0.35
N PHE A 84 13.89 -4.31 -0.63
CA PHE A 84 14.49 -5.31 -1.51
C PHE A 84 13.90 -5.20 -2.91
N LYS A 85 14.75 -5.24 -3.94
CA LYS A 85 14.33 -5.37 -5.33
C LYS A 85 14.85 -6.69 -5.88
N HIS A 86 13.94 -7.54 -6.31
CA HIS A 86 14.27 -8.77 -7.01
C HIS A 86 13.88 -8.63 -8.48
N SER A 87 14.85 -8.79 -9.37
CA SER A 87 14.60 -8.89 -10.81
C SER A 87 14.37 -10.36 -11.15
N LEU A 88 13.36 -10.67 -11.98
CA LEU A 88 13.16 -12.04 -12.48
C LEU A 88 14.34 -12.57 -13.30
N LEU A 89 15.24 -11.67 -13.71
CA LEU A 89 16.46 -11.97 -14.47
C LEU A 89 17.70 -12.16 -13.56
N GLU A 90 17.60 -11.90 -12.26
CA GLU A 90 18.72 -11.97 -11.32
C GLU A 90 18.40 -12.98 -10.20
N SER A 91 19.32 -13.91 -9.91
CA SER A 91 19.11 -14.94 -8.88
C SER A 91 19.15 -14.40 -7.45
N THR A 92 19.78 -13.23 -7.24
CA THR A 92 19.95 -12.62 -5.91
C THR A 92 19.23 -11.28 -5.80
N PRO A 93 18.33 -11.08 -4.82
CA PRO A 93 17.72 -9.78 -4.55
C PRO A 93 18.76 -8.72 -4.17
N LYS A 94 18.58 -7.48 -4.64
CA LYS A 94 19.38 -6.33 -4.25
C LYS A 94 18.70 -5.59 -3.09
N THR A 95 19.46 -5.26 -2.07
CA THR A 95 18.99 -4.48 -0.91
C THR A 95 19.32 -3.01 -1.11
N PHE A 96 18.34 -2.14 -0.87
CA PHE A 96 18.52 -0.69 -0.89
C PHE A 96 18.22 -0.15 0.51
N ALA A 97 19.24 0.36 1.20
CA ALA A 97 19.04 1.06 2.47
C ALA A 97 18.58 2.51 2.20
N SER A 98 17.80 3.07 3.11
CA SER A 98 17.52 4.51 3.10
C SER A 98 18.81 5.29 3.36
N GLN A 99 19.14 6.27 2.51
CA GLN A 99 20.13 7.30 2.82
C GLN A 99 19.54 8.34 3.76
#